data_AF-A0A0S8A7S5-F1
#
_entry.id   AF-A0A0S8A7S5-F1
#
_cell.length_a   1.000
_cell.length_b   1.000
_cell.length_c   1.000
_cell.angle_alpha   90.00
_cell.angle_beta   90.00
_cell.angle_gamma   90.00
#
_symmetry.space_group_name_H-M   'P 1'
#
loop_
_entity.id
_entity.type
_entity.pdbx_description
1 polymer ?
#
loop_
_entity_poly.entity_id
_entity_poly.type
_entity_poly.pdbx_seq_one_letter_code
_entity_poly.pdbx_strand_id
1 'polypeptide(L)'
;MKPDDIQRRALETWHRALPLDLQELHAVLGVAGEAGELANQHKKHLFKPGGMTNRDDVLDELGDVLYYVAILAYLNGATLEHVSQRNYEKLYGGHGWEPDYYLYDLMEES
;
A
#
# COMPACT_ATOMS: atom_id res chain seq x y z
N MET A 1 0.27 -3.59 18.02
CA MET A 1 1.03 -4.35 17.00
C MET A 1 2.03 -3.38 16.40
N LYS A 2 3.30 -3.76 16.29
CA LYS A 2 4.33 -2.92 15.65
C LYS A 2 4.41 -3.24 14.15
N PRO A 3 4.93 -2.33 13.30
CA PRO A 3 5.15 -2.64 11.88
C PRO A 3 5.95 -3.93 11.68
N ASP A 4 6.95 -4.18 12.52
CA ASP A 4 7.78 -5.40 12.43
C ASP A 4 7.03 -6.69 12.81
N ASP A 5 5.93 -6.62 13.57
CA ASP A 5 5.06 -7.78 13.79
C ASP A 5 4.36 -8.20 12.50
N ILE A 6 3.96 -7.22 11.68
CA ILE A 6 3.33 -7.46 10.36
C ILE A 6 4.37 -8.09 9.43
N GLN A 7 5.58 -7.53 9.38
CA GLN A 7 6.66 -8.10 8.56
C GLN A 7 6.99 -9.53 8.96
N ARG A 8 7.08 -9.82 10.26
CA ARG A 8 7.30 -11.19 10.75
C ARG A 8 6.21 -12.15 10.26
N ARG A 9 4.93 -11.77 10.35
CA ARG A 9 3.81 -12.57 9.85
C ARG A 9 3.85 -12.75 8.34
N ALA A 10 4.19 -11.72 7.57
CA ALA A 10 4.33 -11.82 6.13
C ALA A 10 5.43 -12.83 5.74
N LEU A 11 6.56 -12.81 6.46
CA LEU A 11 7.67 -13.73 6.25
C LEU A 11 7.36 -15.18 6.63
N GLU A 12 6.39 -15.43 7.53
CA GLU A 12 5.92 -16.79 7.84
C GLU A 12 5.27 -17.47 6.61
N THR A 13 4.67 -16.69 5.70
CA THR A 13 3.99 -17.21 4.50
C THR A 13 4.78 -17.00 3.21
N TRP A 14 5.84 -16.18 3.23
CA TRP A 14 6.63 -15.86 2.04
C TRP A 14 7.43 -17.07 1.51
N HIS A 15 7.31 -17.31 0.21
CA HIS A 15 8.02 -18.39 -0.46
C HIS A 15 9.47 -18.03 -0.79
N ARG A 16 10.42 -18.58 -0.02
CA ARG A 16 11.85 -18.25 -0.10
C ARG A 16 12.70 -19.21 -0.96
N ALA A 17 12.07 -20.11 -1.72
CA ALA A 17 12.83 -21.11 -2.49
C ALA A 17 13.36 -20.57 -3.83
N LEU A 18 12.91 -19.37 -4.25
CA LEU A 18 13.40 -18.73 -5.46
C LEU A 18 14.75 -18.01 -5.23
N PRO A 19 15.58 -17.86 -6.26
CA PRO A 19 16.67 -16.89 -6.29
C PRO A 19 16.21 -15.48 -5.84
N LEU A 20 17.12 -14.72 -5.23
CA LEU A 20 16.79 -13.43 -4.61
C LEU A 20 16.18 -12.42 -5.60
N ASP A 21 16.75 -12.33 -6.81
CA ASP A 21 16.27 -11.48 -7.90
C ASP A 21 14.83 -11.81 -8.33
N LEU A 22 14.48 -13.10 -8.36
CA LEU A 22 13.12 -13.54 -8.65
C LEU A 22 12.16 -13.28 -7.48
N GLN A 23 12.63 -13.35 -6.23
CA GLN A 23 11.82 -12.95 -5.07
C GLN A 23 11.53 -11.44 -5.09
N GLU A 24 12.54 -10.62 -5.40
CA GLU A 24 12.40 -9.17 -5.53
C GLU A 24 11.42 -8.81 -6.63
N LEU A 25 11.58 -9.40 -7.83
CA LEU A 25 10.66 -9.19 -8.93
C LEU A 25 9.23 -9.61 -8.56
N HIS A 26 9.06 -10.77 -7.92
CA HIS A 26 7.76 -11.23 -7.46
C HIS A 26 7.11 -10.24 -6.48
N ALA A 27 7.88 -9.73 -5.51
CA ALA A 27 7.35 -8.79 -4.53
C ALA A 27 7.01 -7.42 -5.15
N VAL A 28 7.81 -6.91 -6.09
CA VAL A 28 7.50 -5.68 -6.84
C VAL A 28 6.22 -5.82 -7.66
N LEU A 29 6.07 -6.95 -8.38
CA LEU A 29 4.87 -7.24 -9.15
C LEU A 29 3.66 -7.43 -8.24
N GLY A 30 3.84 -8.01 -7.06
CA GLY A 30 2.82 -8.11 -6.02
C GLY A 30 2.28 -6.75 -5.62
N VAL A 31 3.15 -5.78 -5.25
CA VAL A 31 2.70 -4.42 -4.92
C VAL A 31 1.84 -3.81 -6.04
N ALA A 32 2.28 -3.95 -7.30
CA ALA A 32 1.54 -3.42 -8.44
C ALA A 32 0.19 -4.14 -8.66
N GLY A 33 0.16 -5.46 -8.45
CA GLY A 33 -1.04 -6.28 -8.52
C GLY A 33 -2.10 -5.83 -7.53
N GLU A 34 -1.75 -5.79 -6.24
CA GLU A 34 -2.69 -5.42 -5.16
C GLU A 34 -3.12 -3.96 -5.24
N ALA A 35 -2.26 -3.05 -5.67
CA ALA A 35 -2.65 -1.67 -5.99
C ALA A 35 -3.67 -1.62 -7.15
N GLY A 36 -3.54 -2.52 -8.13
CA GLY A 36 -4.49 -2.69 -9.22
C GLY A 36 -5.84 -3.24 -8.74
N GLU A 37 -5.83 -4.17 -7.80
CA GLU A 37 -7.05 -4.73 -7.18
C GLU A 37 -7.78 -3.64 -6.36
N LEU A 38 -7.04 -2.86 -5.56
CA LEU A 38 -7.55 -1.68 -4.87
C LEU A 38 -8.20 -0.67 -5.84
N ALA A 39 -7.54 -0.38 -6.97
CA ALA A 39 -8.11 0.47 -8.01
C ALA A 39 -9.36 -0.15 -8.64
N ASN A 40 -9.40 -1.48 -8.79
CA ASN A 40 -10.54 -2.20 -9.32
C ASN A 40 -11.75 -2.12 -8.37
N GLN A 41 -11.55 -2.15 -7.06
CA GLN A 41 -12.64 -1.91 -6.10
C GLN A 41 -13.26 -0.52 -6.32
N HIS A 42 -12.46 0.53 -6.47
CA HIS A 42 -12.98 1.87 -6.73
C HIS A 42 -13.66 1.98 -8.10
N LYS A 43 -13.08 1.35 -9.13
CA LYS A 43 -13.67 1.30 -10.47
C LYS A 43 -15.05 0.63 -10.46
N LYS A 44 -15.23 -0.46 -9.69
CA LYS A 44 -16.53 -1.13 -9.54
C LYS A 44 -17.56 -0.18 -8.94
N HIS A 45 -17.21 0.53 -7.86
CA HIS A 45 -18.11 1.47 -7.21
C HIS A 45 -18.57 2.60 -8.13
N LEU A 46 -17.63 3.19 -8.88
CA LEU A 46 -17.87 4.42 -9.64
C LEU A 46 -18.47 4.17 -11.03
N PHE A 47 -18.09 3.08 -11.69
CA PHE A 47 -18.38 2.90 -13.13
C PHE A 47 -19.22 1.66 -13.45
N LYS A 48 -19.45 0.77 -12.49
CA LYS A 48 -20.31 -0.41 -12.71
C LYS A 48 -21.75 -0.08 -12.31
N PRO A 49 -22.75 -0.24 -13.19
CA PRO A 49 -24.15 -0.07 -12.81
C PRO A 49 -24.52 -0.96 -11.62
N GLY A 50 -25.02 -0.37 -10.54
CA GLY A 50 -25.33 -1.07 -9.29
C GLY A 50 -24.10 -1.54 -8.51
N GLY A 51 -22.90 -1.05 -8.84
CA GLY A 51 -21.65 -1.38 -8.15
C GLY A 51 -21.59 -0.79 -6.74
N MET A 52 -21.45 -1.66 -5.75
CA MET A 52 -21.10 -1.26 -4.38
C MET A 52 -19.72 -1.83 -4.06
N THR A 53 -18.90 -1.02 -3.42
CA THR A 53 -17.64 -1.47 -2.85
C THR A 53 -17.81 -1.56 -1.35
N ASN A 54 -17.42 -2.70 -0.79
CA ASN A 54 -17.37 -2.87 0.64
C ASN A 54 -16.10 -2.20 1.18
N ARG A 55 -16.22 -1.51 2.30
CA ARG A 55 -15.08 -0.95 3.02
C ARG A 55 -14.09 -2.06 3.40
N ASP A 56 -14.59 -3.24 3.75
CA ASP A 56 -13.72 -4.36 4.14
C ASP A 56 -12.87 -4.82 2.96
N ASP A 57 -13.45 -4.93 1.76
CA ASP A 57 -12.67 -5.27 0.54
C ASP A 57 -11.53 -4.27 0.33
N VAL A 58 -11.78 -2.96 0.50
CA VAL A 58 -10.73 -1.92 0.37
C VAL A 58 -9.63 -2.09 1.43
N LEU A 59 -10.01 -2.43 2.66
CA LEU A 59 -9.05 -2.65 3.74
C LEU A 59 -8.23 -3.92 3.52
N ASP A 60 -8.83 -4.95 2.92
CA ASP A 60 -8.14 -6.18 2.54
C ASP A 60 -7.08 -5.90 1.46
N GLU A 61 -7.42 -5.21 0.37
CA GLU A 61 -6.44 -4.86 -0.69
C GLU A 61 -5.29 -3.99 -0.14
N LEU A 62 -5.60 -3.06 0.78
CA LEU A 62 -4.57 -2.26 1.47
C LEU A 62 -3.66 -3.13 2.34
N GLY A 63 -4.22 -4.15 2.98
CA GLY A 63 -3.48 -5.17 3.72
C GLY A 63 -2.54 -5.98 2.82
N ASP A 64 -3.00 -6.34 1.63
CA ASP A 64 -2.21 -7.09 0.65
C ASP A 64 -1.09 -6.24 0.04
N VAL A 65 -1.34 -4.95 -0.22
CA VAL A 65 -0.25 -4.00 -0.54
C VAL A 65 0.78 -3.95 0.60
N LEU A 66 0.33 -3.85 1.84
CA LEU A 66 1.22 -3.81 3.01
C LEU A 66 2.04 -5.09 3.16
N TYR A 67 1.47 -6.24 2.83
CA TYR A 67 2.15 -7.53 2.79
C TYR A 67 3.38 -7.47 1.88
N TYR A 68 3.21 -7.08 0.62
CA TYR A 68 4.34 -7.01 -0.32
C TYR A 68 5.35 -5.91 0.01
N VAL A 69 4.90 -4.78 0.57
CA VAL A 69 5.82 -3.75 1.10
C VAL A 69 6.70 -4.31 2.21
N ALA A 70 6.12 -5.10 3.13
CA ALA A 70 6.86 -5.73 4.21
C ALA A 70 7.89 -6.76 3.69
N ILE A 71 7.53 -7.53 2.67
CA ILE A 71 8.46 -8.44 1.97
C ILE A 71 9.59 -7.65 1.29
N LEU A 72 9.29 -6.60 0.54
CA LEU A 72 10.30 -5.78 -0.13
C LEU A 72 11.25 -5.12 0.86
N ALA A 73 10.75 -4.61 1.98
CA ALA A 73 11.60 -4.08 3.05
C ALA A 73 12.61 -5.14 3.51
N TYR A 74 12.16 -6.36 3.77
CA TYR A 74 13.02 -7.47 4.18
C TYR A 74 14.06 -7.85 3.12
N LEU A 75 13.64 -8.00 1.85
CA LEU A 75 14.54 -8.35 0.75
C LEU A 75 15.63 -7.28 0.56
N ASN A 76 15.33 -6.01 0.86
CA ASN A 76 16.26 -4.89 0.83
C ASN A 76 17.04 -4.69 2.15
N GLY A 77 17.00 -5.66 3.07
CA GLY A 77 17.77 -5.61 4.32
C GLY A 77 17.24 -4.59 5.34
N ALA A 78 15.97 -4.20 5.27
CA ALA A 78 15.33 -3.25 6.16
C ALA A 78 14.13 -3.88 6.92
N THR A 79 13.86 -3.34 8.10
CA THR A 79 12.62 -3.66 8.83
C THR A 79 11.47 -2.78 8.31
N LEU A 80 10.22 -3.22 8.51
CA LEU A 80 9.07 -2.39 8.13
C LEU A 80 9.00 -1.13 9.00
N GLU A 81 9.39 -1.21 10.28
CA GLU A 81 9.52 -0.05 11.17
C GLU A 81 10.52 0.98 10.63
N HIS A 82 11.66 0.53 10.09
CA HIS A 82 12.63 1.43 9.44
C HIS A 82 12.00 2.12 8.22
N VAL A 83 11.24 1.41 7.38
CA VAL A 83 10.55 2.01 6.23
C VAL A 83 9.51 3.03 6.68
N SER A 84 8.71 2.71 7.70
CA SER A 84 7.72 3.61 8.28
C SER A 84 8.36 4.87 8.86
N GLN A 85 9.46 4.73 9.59
CA GLN A 85 10.21 5.86 10.16
C GLN A 85 10.75 6.79 9.06
N ARG A 86 11.34 6.22 7.99
CA ARG A 86 11.82 7.00 6.84
C ARG A 86 10.68 7.75 6.13
N ASN A 87 9.49 7.15 6.05
CA ASN A 87 8.33 7.83 5.49
C ASN A 87 7.85 8.97 6.39
N TYR A 88 7.76 8.73 7.70
CA TYR A 88 7.38 9.72 8.70
C TYR A 88 8.32 10.94 8.70
N GLU A 89 9.63 10.72 8.61
CA GLU A 89 10.62 11.80 8.51
C GLU A 89 10.44 12.63 7.23
N LYS A 90 10.12 12.00 6.09
CA LYS A 90 9.82 12.72 4.85
C LYS A 90 8.54 13.54 4.95
N LEU A 91 7.53 13.04 5.66
CA LEU A 91 6.26 13.74 5.86
C LEU A 91 6.44 15.07 6.61
N TYR A 92 7.39 15.15 7.55
CA TYR A 92 7.75 16.41 8.22
C TYR A 92 8.28 17.49 7.27
N GLY A 93 8.94 17.08 6.18
CA GLY A 93 9.39 18.00 5.13
C GLY A 93 8.29 18.41 4.15
N GLY A 94 7.07 17.91 4.32
CA GLY A 94 5.99 18.01 3.34
C GLY A 94 6.19 17.04 2.17
N HIS A 95 5.13 16.82 1.41
CA HIS A 95 5.18 16.01 0.17
C HIS A 95 5.04 16.87 -1.09
N GLY A 96 5.36 18.16 -0.97
CA GLY A 96 5.09 19.14 -2.04
C GLY A 96 3.61 19.46 -2.22
N TRP A 97 2.75 18.98 -1.32
CA TRP A 97 1.34 19.33 -1.24
C TRP A 97 1.16 20.34 -0.12
N GLU A 98 0.80 21.58 -0.46
CA GLU A 98 0.27 22.51 0.53
C GLU A 98 -1.15 22.07 0.89
N PRO A 99 -1.48 21.90 2.18
CA PRO A 99 -2.86 21.72 2.58
C PRO A 99 -3.65 22.97 2.17
N ASP A 100 -4.79 22.76 1.52
CA ASP A 100 -5.89 23.74 1.42
C ASP A 100 -5.97 24.71 0.22
N TYR A 101 -5.54 24.31 -0.99
CA TYR A 101 -5.93 25.08 -2.20
C TYR A 101 -7.15 24.54 -2.96
N TYR A 102 -7.50 23.26 -2.85
CA TYR A 102 -8.58 22.67 -3.67
C TYR A 102 -9.93 22.52 -2.96
N LEU A 103 -10.00 22.73 -1.65
CA LEU A 103 -11.26 22.63 -0.89
C LEU A 103 -12.11 23.91 -0.96
N TYR A 104 -11.50 25.08 -1.12
CA TYR A 104 -12.24 26.33 -1.24
C TYR A 104 -12.95 26.47 -2.60
N ASP A 105 -12.26 26.13 -3.70
CA ASP A 105 -12.85 26.25 -5.06
C ASP A 105 -14.03 25.29 -5.30
N LEU A 106 -14.05 24.12 -4.63
CA LEU A 106 -15.14 23.13 -4.76
C LEU A 106 -16.34 23.44 -3.84
N MET A 107 -16.20 24.35 -2.88
CA MET A 107 -17.28 24.77 -1.97
C MET A 107 -17.98 26.07 -2.42
N GLU A 108 -17.38 26.85 -3.32
CA GLU A 108 -18.02 28.06 -3.89
C GLU A 108 -18.93 27.78 -5.10
N GLU A 109 -18.92 26.55 -5.64
CA GLU A 109 -19.78 26.14 -6.78
C GLU A 109 -21.02 25.31 -6.39
N SER A 110 -21.38 25.19 -5.10
CA SER A 110 -22.59 24.49 -4.61
C SER A 110 -23.59 25.43 -3.94
#